data_AF-A0A818I6E2-F1
#
_entry.id   AF-A0A818I6E2-F1
#
_cell.length_a   1.000
_cell.length_b   1.000
_cell.length_c   1.000
_cell.angle_alpha   90.00
_cell.angle_beta   90.00
_cell.angle_gamma   90.00
#
_symmetry.space_group_name_H-M   'P 1'
#
loop_
_entity.id
_entity.type
_entity.pdbx_description
1 polymer ?
#
loop_
_entity_poly.entity_id
_entity_poly.type
_entity_poly.pdbx_seq_one_letter_code
_entity_poly.pdbx_strand_id
1 'polypeptide(L)'
;MPNIKIPTTSLSNKHQRFLPYELLGSKRTGRHGDKLCDNEPCTNRELEHILIFHLSDYQPQPRWSEVKRFNASADTYIGFHRTSAQSALLISHSDFRRSTTPPQMLGFGIYFARSIKNTLGKARFEGAIIAAEVRMGNVKEVTKNELHTVRNTDQWHPDFDTVYYNHEDDQRDEFCVYDEKQVLKWIIVVDEEFDQKSNEYGMNQEFDDTKCFCV
;
A
#
# COMPACT_ATOMS: atom_id res chain seq x y z
N MET A 1 17.22 -19.27 13.71
CA MET A 1 16.64 -18.24 12.82
C MET A 1 17.71 -17.86 11.80
N PRO A 2 17.40 -17.71 10.50
CA PRO A 2 18.42 -17.34 9.52
C PRO A 2 18.89 -15.89 9.79
N ASN A 3 20.21 -15.71 9.83
CA ASN A 3 20.88 -14.41 9.95
C ASN A 3 20.58 -13.57 8.70
N ILE A 4 19.74 -12.55 8.83
CA ILE A 4 19.46 -11.61 7.75
C ILE A 4 20.46 -10.46 7.87
N LYS A 5 21.31 -10.31 6.86
CA LYS A 5 22.13 -9.11 6.71
C LYS A 5 21.21 -7.95 6.32
N ILE A 6 20.97 -7.04 7.26
CA ILE A 6 20.38 -5.73 6.96
C ILE A 6 21.33 -5.04 5.96
N PRO A 7 20.86 -4.61 4.78
CA PRO A 7 21.72 -3.98 3.77
C PRO A 7 22.38 -2.72 4.35
N THR A 8 23.71 -2.61 4.22
CA THR A 8 24.50 -1.51 4.79
C THR A 8 24.54 -0.24 3.92
N THR A 9 23.77 -0.14 2.84
CA THR A 9 23.82 1.05 1.95
C THR A 9 22.51 1.37 1.23
N SER A 10 22.21 2.68 1.24
CA SER A 10 21.13 3.50 0.67
C SER A 10 19.71 3.24 1.19
N LEU A 11 19.30 4.06 2.16
CA LEU A 11 17.89 4.37 2.40
C LEU A 11 17.26 4.77 1.07
N SER A 12 16.03 4.34 0.81
CA SER A 12 15.31 4.82 -0.36
C SER A 12 15.07 6.33 -0.22
N ASN A 13 15.25 7.08 -1.32
CA ASN A 13 15.05 8.52 -1.36
C ASN A 13 13.57 8.94 -1.36
N LYS A 14 12.64 7.97 -1.30
CA LYS A 14 11.20 8.24 -1.32
C LYS A 14 10.70 8.49 0.10
N HIS A 15 9.63 9.27 0.21
CA HIS A 15 9.03 9.65 1.49
C HIS A 15 8.49 8.41 2.22
N GLN A 16 9.19 8.03 3.28
CA GLN A 16 8.82 6.96 4.19
C GLN A 16 8.30 7.57 5.48
N ARG A 17 7.11 7.17 5.92
CA ARG A 17 6.64 7.47 7.26
C ARG A 17 6.17 6.21 7.95
N PHE A 18 6.52 6.13 9.23
CA PHE A 18 6.02 5.12 10.14
C PHE A 18 4.98 5.77 11.03
N LEU A 19 3.85 5.10 11.19
CA LEU A 19 2.79 5.55 12.07
C LEU A 19 2.65 4.54 13.20
N PRO A 20 2.68 4.97 14.49
CA PRO A 20 2.49 4.07 15.61
C PRO A 20 1.09 3.47 15.52
N TYR A 21 0.99 2.19 15.87
CA TYR A 21 -0.26 1.45 15.77
C TYR A 21 -1.39 2.07 16.63
N GLU A 22 -1.02 2.68 17.76
CA GLU A 22 -1.93 3.31 18.71
C GLU A 22 -2.62 4.56 18.15
N LEU A 23 -2.06 5.16 17.09
CA LEU A 23 -2.65 6.32 16.44
C LEU A 23 -3.74 5.95 15.42
N LEU A 24 -4.02 4.67 15.22
CA LEU A 24 -4.97 4.23 14.19
C LEU A 24 -6.41 4.15 14.70
N GLY A 25 -7.33 4.80 13.99
CA GLY A 25 -8.78 4.56 14.03
C GLY A 25 -9.32 4.32 15.45
N SER A 26 -9.86 3.11 15.67
CA SER A 26 -10.51 2.71 16.93
C SER A 26 -9.56 2.51 18.12
N LYS A 27 -8.24 2.50 17.91
CA LYS A 27 -7.24 2.44 18.99
C LYS A 27 -6.99 3.80 19.63
N ARG A 28 -7.46 4.87 19.00
CA ARG A 28 -7.44 6.21 19.55
C ARG A 28 -8.41 6.31 20.73
N THR A 29 -7.84 6.33 21.92
CA THR A 29 -8.55 6.55 23.19
C THR A 29 -8.45 8.02 23.61
N GLY A 30 -9.20 8.45 24.62
CA GLY A 30 -9.11 9.82 25.17
C GLY A 30 -7.70 10.27 25.59
N ARG A 31 -6.73 9.35 25.69
CA ARG A 31 -5.31 9.64 25.95
C ARG A 31 -4.52 10.03 24.69
N HIS A 32 -4.90 9.56 23.50
CA HIS A 32 -4.19 9.77 22.23
C HIS A 32 -4.99 10.66 21.26
N GLY A 33 -6.00 11.37 21.80
CA GLY A 33 -6.97 12.15 21.03
C GLY A 33 -8.01 11.25 20.36
N ASP A 34 -9.25 11.29 20.82
CA ASP A 34 -10.39 10.49 20.35
C ASP A 34 -11.22 11.19 19.26
N LYS A 35 -10.77 12.36 18.81
CA LYS A 35 -11.48 13.16 17.80
C LYS A 35 -11.58 12.40 16.48
N LEU A 36 -12.80 12.10 16.05
CA LEU A 36 -13.09 11.53 14.73
C LEU A 36 -12.73 12.52 13.61
N CYS A 37 -12.78 12.06 12.36
CA CYS A 37 -12.69 12.99 11.24
C CYS A 37 -13.95 13.88 11.24
N ASP A 38 -13.77 15.19 11.23
CA ASP A 38 -14.88 16.15 11.23
C ASP A 38 -15.59 16.26 9.86
N ASN A 39 -15.11 15.57 8.82
CA ASN A 39 -15.63 15.68 7.47
C ASN A 39 -16.47 14.45 7.08
N GLU A 40 -17.75 14.65 6.76
CA GLU A 40 -18.63 13.65 6.15
C GLU A 40 -19.32 14.20 4.89
N PRO A 41 -19.02 13.68 3.68
CA PRO A 41 -17.97 12.70 3.38
C PRO A 41 -16.57 13.30 3.50
N CYS A 42 -15.61 12.52 4.02
CA CYS A 42 -14.22 12.95 4.12
C CYS A 42 -13.56 13.04 2.73
N THR A 43 -13.05 14.23 2.39
CA THR A 43 -12.33 14.48 1.14
C THR A 43 -10.81 14.53 1.32
N ASN A 44 -10.29 14.37 2.54
CA ASN A 44 -8.85 14.33 2.76
C ASN A 44 -8.28 12.99 2.25
N ARG A 45 -7.35 13.09 1.30
CA ARG A 45 -6.72 11.97 0.61
C ARG A 45 -5.28 11.72 1.06
N GLU A 46 -4.81 12.44 2.08
CA GLU A 46 -3.49 12.21 2.66
C GLU A 46 -3.43 10.83 3.31
N LEU A 47 -2.33 10.10 3.05
CA LEU A 47 -2.18 8.72 3.51
C LEU A 47 -2.23 8.63 5.05
N GLU A 48 -1.64 9.61 5.76
CA GLU A 48 -1.69 9.68 7.23
C GLU A 48 -3.13 9.86 7.71
N HIS A 49 -3.85 10.82 7.13
CA HIS A 49 -5.23 11.07 7.48
C HIS A 49 -6.09 9.80 7.32
N ILE A 50 -5.91 9.10 6.20
CA ILE A 50 -6.63 7.87 5.93
C ILE A 50 -6.33 6.80 6.98
N LEU A 51 -5.05 6.58 7.31
CA LEU A 51 -4.67 5.56 8.31
C LEU A 51 -5.09 5.94 9.74
N ILE A 52 -4.97 7.22 10.11
CA ILE A 52 -5.29 7.71 11.46
C ILE A 52 -6.80 7.73 11.70
N PHE A 53 -7.58 8.20 10.73
CA PHE A 53 -9.01 8.45 10.95
C PHE A 53 -9.91 7.39 10.34
N HIS A 54 -9.46 6.71 9.28
CA HIS A 54 -10.33 5.88 8.46
C HIS A 54 -9.89 4.42 8.33
N LEU A 55 -8.94 3.93 9.13
CA LEU A 55 -8.45 2.56 8.99
C LEU A 55 -9.57 1.50 8.93
N SER A 56 -10.60 1.67 9.77
CA SER A 56 -11.71 0.72 9.92
C SER A 56 -12.91 0.97 9.00
N ASP A 57 -13.09 2.20 8.49
CA ASP A 57 -14.30 2.61 7.76
C ASP A 57 -14.01 3.18 6.36
N TYR A 58 -12.73 3.25 5.96
CA TYR A 58 -12.33 3.73 4.65
C TYR A 58 -12.98 2.88 3.57
N GLN A 59 -13.93 3.50 2.88
CA GLN A 59 -14.63 2.88 1.77
C GLN A 59 -13.63 2.56 0.65
N PRO A 60 -13.84 1.47 -0.10
CA PRO A 60 -13.08 1.26 -1.32
C PRO A 60 -13.16 2.51 -2.19
N GLN A 61 -11.99 3.00 -2.60
CA GLN A 61 -11.90 4.11 -3.54
C GLN A 61 -12.68 3.78 -4.81
N PRO A 62 -13.33 4.75 -5.49
CA PRO A 62 -14.00 4.50 -6.78
C PRO A 62 -13.09 3.76 -7.76
N ARG A 63 -13.66 2.91 -8.62
CA ARG A 63 -12.86 2.16 -9.62
C ARG A 63 -12.04 3.12 -10.47
N TRP A 64 -10.92 2.64 -11.00
CA TRP A 64 -10.06 3.49 -11.81
C TRP A 64 -10.80 4.12 -13.00
N SER A 65 -11.64 3.35 -13.70
CA SER A 65 -12.51 3.86 -14.76
C SER A 65 -13.46 4.98 -14.28
N GLU A 66 -13.97 4.90 -13.06
CA GLU A 66 -14.80 5.96 -12.46
C GLU A 66 -13.97 7.19 -12.13
N VAL A 67 -12.77 7.01 -11.56
CA VAL A 67 -11.83 8.12 -11.30
C VAL A 67 -11.50 8.86 -12.60
N LYS A 68 -11.15 8.14 -13.67
CA LYS A 68 -10.86 8.74 -14.99
C LYS A 68 -12.08 9.42 -15.60
N ARG A 69 -13.28 8.91 -15.35
CA ARG A 69 -14.53 9.54 -15.82
C ARG A 69 -14.77 10.90 -15.18
N PHE A 70 -14.54 11.03 -13.87
CA PHE A 70 -14.73 12.30 -13.16
C PHE A 70 -13.53 13.25 -13.29
N ASN A 71 -12.33 12.70 -13.43
CA ASN A 71 -11.10 13.44 -13.60
C ASN A 71 -10.20 12.76 -14.65
N ALA A 72 -10.36 13.18 -15.90
CA ALA A 72 -9.60 12.62 -17.02
C ALA A 72 -8.09 12.86 -16.90
N SER A 73 -7.64 13.85 -16.13
CA SER A 73 -6.21 14.10 -15.86
C SER A 73 -5.69 13.40 -14.61
N ALA A 74 -6.51 12.60 -13.91
CA ALA A 74 -6.02 11.78 -12.81
C ALA A 74 -4.95 10.80 -13.31
N ASP A 75 -3.82 10.80 -12.59
CA ASP A 75 -2.64 9.96 -12.84
C ASP A 75 -2.29 9.10 -11.62
N THR A 76 -2.70 9.51 -10.41
CA THR A 76 -2.40 8.82 -9.17
C THR A 76 -3.64 8.21 -8.53
N TYR A 77 -3.40 7.16 -7.74
CA TYR A 77 -4.42 6.40 -7.03
C TYR A 77 -3.84 5.92 -5.70
N ILE A 78 -4.69 5.73 -4.69
CA ILE A 78 -4.21 5.20 -3.40
C ILE A 78 -4.28 3.68 -3.47
N GLY A 79 -3.25 2.99 -2.98
CA GLY A 79 -3.20 1.54 -2.89
C GLY A 79 -2.95 1.10 -1.47
N PHE A 80 -3.56 -0.02 -1.07
CA PHE A 80 -3.29 -0.65 0.22
C PHE A 80 -2.63 -2.00 0.03
N HIS A 81 -1.57 -2.24 0.78
CA HIS A 81 -0.80 -3.48 0.75
C HIS A 81 -0.66 -4.02 2.17
N ARG A 82 -0.87 -5.32 2.37
CA ARG A 82 -0.64 -5.96 3.68
C ARG A 82 0.44 -7.01 3.54
N THR A 83 1.36 -7.02 4.49
CA THR A 83 2.54 -7.89 4.44
C THR A 83 3.02 -8.21 5.84
N SER A 84 4.08 -9.03 5.94
CA SER A 84 4.72 -9.31 7.24
C SER A 84 5.48 -8.08 7.74
N ALA A 85 5.62 -7.92 9.06
CA ALA A 85 6.44 -6.86 9.65
C ALA A 85 7.89 -6.86 9.09
N GLN A 86 8.47 -8.04 8.90
CA GLN A 86 9.81 -8.20 8.32
C GLN A 86 9.87 -7.70 6.87
N SER A 87 8.86 -7.99 6.06
CA SER A 87 8.78 -7.51 4.67
C SER A 87 8.60 -6.00 4.62
N ALA A 88 7.81 -5.42 5.53
CA ALA A 88 7.62 -3.98 5.63
C ALA A 88 8.96 -3.27 5.94
N LEU A 89 9.77 -3.83 6.83
CA LEU A 89 11.13 -3.33 7.12
C LEU A 89 12.06 -3.43 5.89
N LEU A 90 11.97 -4.50 5.11
CA LEU A 90 12.76 -4.59 3.87
C LEU A 90 12.33 -3.55 2.83
N ILE A 91 11.04 -3.23 2.78
CA ILE A 91 10.49 -2.19 1.89
C ILE A 91 10.99 -0.80 2.32
N SER A 92 11.03 -0.50 3.63
CA SER A 92 11.59 0.78 4.09
C SER A 92 13.06 0.93 3.75
N HIS A 93 13.85 -0.14 3.81
CA HIS A 93 15.27 -0.03 3.48
C HIS A 93 15.61 -0.16 1.98
N SER A 94 14.69 -0.55 1.09
CA SER A 94 15.06 -0.86 -0.31
C SER A 94 14.00 -0.69 -1.41
N ASP A 95 12.91 0.06 -1.14
CA ASP A 95 11.71 0.18 -1.98
C ASP A 95 10.87 -1.12 -2.09
N PHE A 96 9.66 -0.97 -2.61
CA PHE A 96 8.87 -2.11 -3.07
C PHE A 96 9.63 -2.88 -4.14
N ARG A 97 9.49 -4.21 -4.13
CA ARG A 97 10.07 -5.07 -5.15
C ARG A 97 8.99 -5.81 -5.90
N ARG A 98 9.16 -5.85 -7.22
CA ARG A 98 8.31 -6.62 -8.11
C ARG A 98 8.36 -8.11 -7.75
N SER A 99 7.20 -8.74 -7.58
CA SER A 99 7.11 -10.19 -7.46
C SER A 99 7.09 -10.84 -8.84
N THR A 100 8.05 -11.72 -9.11
CA THR A 100 8.13 -12.51 -10.35
C THR A 100 7.88 -14.01 -10.12
N THR A 101 7.52 -14.41 -8.89
CA THR A 101 7.35 -15.82 -8.52
C THR A 101 5.89 -16.24 -8.65
N PRO A 102 5.55 -17.18 -9.55
CA PRO A 102 4.19 -17.72 -9.66
C PRO A 102 3.73 -18.43 -8.37
N PRO A 103 2.41 -18.48 -8.08
CA PRO A 103 1.32 -17.89 -8.87
C PRO A 103 1.09 -16.39 -8.59
N GLN A 104 0.80 -15.64 -9.65
CA GLN A 104 0.51 -14.21 -9.65
C GLN A 104 -0.70 -13.94 -10.57
N MET A 105 -1.82 -13.50 -9.98
CA MET A 105 -3.11 -13.40 -10.66
C MET A 105 -3.14 -12.34 -11.76
N LEU A 106 -2.49 -11.20 -11.51
CA LEU A 106 -2.49 -10.01 -12.37
C LEU A 106 -1.13 -9.78 -13.04
N GLY A 107 -0.34 -10.84 -13.14
CA GLY A 107 1.01 -10.79 -13.71
C GLY A 107 2.08 -10.45 -12.69
N PHE A 108 3.32 -10.35 -13.17
CA PHE A 108 4.46 -10.02 -12.30
C PHE A 108 4.46 -8.53 -11.97
N GLY A 109 4.46 -8.19 -10.69
CA GLY A 109 4.20 -6.82 -10.25
C GLY A 109 4.17 -6.63 -8.75
N ILE A 110 3.77 -5.43 -8.34
CA ILE A 110 3.50 -5.03 -6.96
C ILE A 110 1.99 -4.86 -6.79
N TYR A 111 1.41 -5.56 -5.83
CA TYR A 111 -0.04 -5.72 -5.69
C TYR A 111 -0.61 -4.78 -4.63
N PHE A 112 -1.72 -4.14 -4.97
CA PHE A 112 -2.46 -3.26 -4.08
C PHE A 112 -3.96 -3.55 -4.15
N ALA A 113 -4.65 -3.31 -3.05
CA ALA A 113 -6.10 -3.29 -2.97
C ALA A 113 -6.63 -1.85 -2.95
N ARG A 114 -7.91 -1.67 -3.29
CA ARG A 114 -8.60 -0.35 -3.24
C ARG A 114 -8.97 0.12 -1.83
N SER A 115 -9.00 -0.80 -0.88
CA SER A 115 -9.37 -0.55 0.52
C SER A 115 -8.50 -1.38 1.46
N ILE A 116 -8.39 -0.95 2.71
CA ILE A 116 -7.66 -1.69 3.76
C ILE A 116 -8.39 -3.00 4.07
N LYS A 117 -9.72 -2.98 4.18
CA LYS A 117 -10.53 -4.17 4.42
C LYS A 117 -10.32 -5.23 3.34
N ASN A 118 -10.12 -4.82 2.09
CA ASN A 118 -9.86 -5.70 0.96
C ASN A 118 -8.49 -6.39 1.03
N THR A 119 -7.59 -5.99 1.95
CA THR A 119 -6.31 -6.68 2.17
C THR A 119 -6.40 -7.84 3.18
N LEU A 120 -7.48 -7.91 3.97
CA LEU A 120 -7.69 -8.93 5.00
C LEU A 120 -7.80 -10.33 4.38
N GLY A 121 -7.05 -11.30 4.90
CA GLY A 121 -7.07 -12.68 4.41
C GLY A 121 -6.40 -12.92 3.05
N LYS A 122 -5.80 -11.89 2.44
CA LYS A 122 -5.11 -12.00 1.14
C LYS A 122 -3.60 -12.20 1.28
N ALA A 123 -2.99 -11.58 2.30
CA ALA A 123 -1.61 -11.82 2.62
C ALA A 123 -1.48 -13.11 3.44
N ARG A 124 -0.56 -14.00 3.05
CA ARG A 124 -0.24 -15.21 3.84
C ARG A 124 0.40 -14.89 5.20
N PHE A 125 0.85 -13.65 5.37
CA PHE A 125 1.49 -13.13 6.56
C PHE A 125 0.88 -11.77 6.88
N GLU A 126 0.27 -11.67 8.06
CA GLU A 126 -0.22 -10.40 8.61
C GLU A 126 0.83 -9.85 9.58
N GLY A 127 0.85 -8.53 9.79
CA GLY A 127 1.80 -7.88 10.69
C GLY A 127 2.16 -6.44 10.31
N ALA A 128 1.87 -6.00 9.08
CA ALA A 128 2.00 -4.61 8.68
C ALA A 128 1.02 -4.21 7.57
N ILE A 129 0.53 -2.98 7.63
CA ILE A 129 -0.31 -2.32 6.63
C ILE A 129 0.51 -1.20 5.98
N ILE A 130 0.47 -1.13 4.66
CA ILE A 130 1.09 -0.06 3.88
C ILE A 130 0.02 0.64 3.06
N ALA A 131 -0.15 1.95 3.26
CA ALA A 131 -0.91 2.81 2.34
C ALA A 131 0.07 3.52 1.42
N ALA A 132 -0.20 3.54 0.12
CA ALA A 132 0.70 4.08 -0.89
C ALA A 132 -0.04 4.99 -1.87
N GLU A 133 0.62 6.05 -2.33
CA GLU A 133 0.20 6.78 -3.52
C GLU A 133 0.94 6.20 -4.74
N VAL A 134 0.17 5.79 -5.74
CA VAL A 134 0.65 5.02 -6.88
C VAL A 134 0.29 5.72 -8.18
N ARG A 135 1.26 5.91 -9.07
CA ARG A 135 1.04 6.35 -10.44
C ARG A 135 0.50 5.19 -11.28
N MET A 136 -0.70 5.35 -11.80
CA MET A 136 -1.42 4.30 -12.52
C MET A 136 -1.01 4.19 -14.00
N GLY A 137 -0.66 5.30 -14.64
CA GLY A 137 -0.27 5.32 -16.06
C GLY A 137 -1.37 4.74 -16.97
N ASN A 138 -0.95 4.00 -18.00
CA ASN A 138 -1.85 3.27 -18.89
C ASN A 138 -2.33 1.99 -18.20
N VAL A 139 -3.64 1.91 -17.97
CA VAL A 139 -4.25 0.81 -17.20
C VAL A 139 -4.94 -0.18 -18.11
N LYS A 140 -4.57 -1.46 -17.99
CA LYS A 140 -5.31 -2.59 -18.55
C LYS A 140 -6.34 -3.07 -17.53
N GLU A 141 -7.60 -2.70 -17.73
CA GLU A 141 -8.71 -3.24 -16.95
C GLU A 141 -9.05 -4.65 -17.44
N VAL A 142 -9.15 -5.60 -16.52
CA VAL A 142 -9.50 -7.00 -16.80
C VAL A 142 -10.65 -7.45 -15.91
N THR A 143 -11.47 -8.35 -16.44
CA THR A 143 -12.47 -9.11 -15.68
C THR A 143 -11.98 -10.53 -15.40
N LYS A 144 -12.78 -11.31 -14.66
CA LYS A 144 -12.46 -12.71 -14.33
C LYS A 144 -12.18 -13.55 -15.58
N ASN A 145 -12.93 -13.31 -16.65
CA ASN A 145 -12.80 -14.03 -17.92
C ASN A 145 -11.51 -13.67 -18.67
N GLU A 146 -10.88 -12.52 -18.37
CA GLU A 146 -9.69 -12.00 -19.04
C GLU A 146 -8.40 -12.20 -18.21
N LEU A 147 -8.51 -12.70 -16.97
CA LEU A 147 -7.35 -12.94 -16.09
C LEU A 147 -6.28 -13.83 -16.74
N HIS A 148 -6.68 -14.79 -17.58
CA HIS A 148 -5.76 -15.67 -18.28
C HIS A 148 -4.80 -14.92 -19.22
N THR A 149 -5.13 -13.69 -19.63
CA THR A 149 -4.30 -12.86 -20.51
C THR A 149 -3.16 -12.14 -19.79
N VAL A 150 -3.17 -12.10 -18.46
CA VAL A 150 -2.19 -11.36 -17.63
C VAL A 150 -1.54 -12.23 -16.55
N ARG A 151 -2.12 -13.38 -16.22
CA ARG A 151 -1.65 -14.26 -15.14
C ARG A 151 -0.24 -14.79 -15.38
N ASN A 152 0.61 -14.72 -14.37
CA ASN A 152 2.00 -15.25 -14.39
C ASN A 152 2.86 -14.75 -15.57
N THR A 153 2.61 -13.53 -16.06
CA THR A 153 3.34 -12.95 -17.18
C THR A 153 3.49 -11.45 -17.00
N ASP A 154 4.43 -10.85 -17.71
CA ASP A 154 4.61 -9.40 -17.88
C ASP A 154 4.44 -8.94 -19.34
N GLN A 155 3.92 -9.80 -20.22
CA GLN A 155 3.69 -9.49 -21.64
C GLN A 155 2.74 -8.32 -21.89
N TRP A 156 1.96 -7.90 -20.89
CA TRP A 156 1.10 -6.72 -20.97
C TRP A 156 1.87 -5.40 -20.80
N HIS A 157 3.08 -5.44 -20.23
CA HIS A 157 3.83 -4.24 -19.87
C HIS A 157 4.25 -3.32 -21.04
N PRO A 158 4.58 -3.82 -22.25
CA PRO A 158 4.93 -2.93 -23.36
C PRO A 158 3.85 -1.88 -23.70
N ASP A 159 2.58 -2.20 -23.42
CA ASP A 159 1.44 -1.34 -23.72
C ASP A 159 0.79 -0.70 -22.47
N PHE A 160 1.07 -1.25 -21.28
CA PHE A 160 0.39 -0.88 -20.04
C PHE A 160 1.33 -0.81 -18.84
N ASP A 161 1.09 0.15 -17.96
CA ASP A 161 1.85 0.36 -16.72
C ASP A 161 1.22 -0.38 -15.53
N THR A 162 -0.10 -0.60 -15.59
CA THR A 162 -0.87 -1.22 -14.51
C THR A 162 -1.91 -2.20 -15.05
N VAL A 163 -2.07 -3.34 -14.38
CA VAL A 163 -3.24 -4.23 -14.57
C VAL A 163 -4.21 -3.98 -13.42
N TYR A 164 -5.47 -3.72 -13.74
CA TYR A 164 -6.53 -3.50 -12.76
C TYR A 164 -7.62 -4.55 -12.91
N TYR A 165 -7.94 -5.25 -11.83
CA TYR A 165 -8.96 -6.29 -11.83
C TYR A 165 -10.29 -5.75 -11.32
N ASN A 166 -11.27 -5.71 -12.22
CA ASN A 166 -12.67 -5.48 -11.90
C ASN A 166 -13.33 -6.80 -11.50
N HIS A 167 -13.32 -7.10 -10.21
CA HIS A 167 -13.97 -8.27 -9.66
C HIS A 167 -15.51 -8.07 -9.63
N GLU A 168 -16.29 -9.15 -9.71
CA GLU A 168 -17.77 -9.06 -9.64
C GLU A 168 -18.25 -8.47 -8.30
N ASP A 169 -17.64 -8.93 -7.21
CA ASP A 169 -17.64 -8.28 -5.90
C ASP A 169 -16.56 -7.19 -5.84
N ASP A 170 -16.95 -5.92 -5.79
CA ASP A 170 -16.06 -4.75 -5.83
C ASP A 170 -15.14 -4.63 -4.60
N GLN A 171 -15.46 -5.32 -3.50
CA GLN A 171 -14.62 -5.47 -2.32
C GLN A 171 -13.42 -6.40 -2.58
N ARG A 172 -13.29 -6.94 -3.79
CA ARG A 172 -12.20 -7.84 -4.15
C ARG A 172 -11.34 -7.34 -5.29
N ASP A 173 -11.62 -6.15 -5.81
CA ASP A 173 -10.77 -5.49 -6.79
C ASP A 173 -9.34 -5.31 -6.25
N GLU A 174 -8.40 -5.52 -7.15
CA GLU A 174 -6.96 -5.42 -6.94
C GLU A 174 -6.31 -4.81 -8.17
N PHE A 175 -5.14 -4.22 -7.99
CA PHE A 175 -4.33 -3.77 -9.10
C PHE A 175 -2.86 -4.09 -8.87
N CYS A 176 -2.14 -4.20 -9.98
CA CYS A 176 -0.79 -4.68 -10.06
C CYS A 176 0.01 -3.72 -10.92
N VAL A 177 1.01 -3.06 -10.32
CA VAL A 177 1.92 -2.15 -11.04
C VAL A 177 3.22 -2.86 -11.37
N TYR A 178 3.84 -2.48 -12.49
CA TYR A 178 5.04 -3.14 -12.98
C TYR A 178 6.33 -2.64 -12.31
N ASP A 179 6.49 -1.32 -12.22
CA ASP A 179 7.73 -0.65 -11.79
C ASP A 179 7.56 -0.06 -10.38
N GLU A 180 8.54 -0.28 -9.50
CA GLU A 180 8.56 0.30 -8.16
C GLU A 180 8.52 1.84 -8.16
N LYS A 181 8.96 2.50 -9.23
CA LYS A 181 8.87 3.96 -9.44
C LYS A 181 7.44 4.46 -9.57
N GLN A 182 6.48 3.57 -9.86
CA GLN A 182 5.05 3.92 -9.79
C GLN A 182 4.61 4.18 -8.35
N VAL A 183 5.28 3.60 -7.35
CA VAL A 183 5.02 3.91 -5.95
C VAL A 183 5.75 5.19 -5.57
N LEU A 184 4.97 6.28 -5.39
CA LEU A 184 5.49 7.64 -5.21
C LEU A 184 5.84 7.93 -3.74
N LYS A 185 4.96 7.53 -2.82
CA LYS A 185 5.13 7.66 -1.37
C LYS A 185 4.29 6.60 -0.66
N TRP A 186 4.69 6.23 0.55
CA TRP A 186 3.92 5.29 1.37
C TRP A 186 4.10 5.51 2.86
N ILE A 187 3.16 4.96 3.62
CA ILE A 187 3.16 4.95 5.08
C ILE A 187 3.02 3.52 5.55
N ILE A 188 3.88 3.12 6.46
CA ILE A 188 3.89 1.80 7.07
C ILE A 188 3.31 1.91 8.48
N VAL A 189 2.40 1.00 8.78
CA VAL A 189 1.95 0.71 10.14
C VAL A 189 2.29 -0.75 10.44
N VAL A 190 2.95 -1.01 11.54
CA VAL A 190 3.22 -2.37 12.03
C VAL A 190 2.21 -2.71 13.11
N ASP A 191 1.60 -3.89 13.06
CA ASP A 191 0.56 -4.31 14.00
C ASP A 191 1.13 -4.41 15.44
N GLU A 192 0.32 -4.09 16.46
CA GLU A 192 0.68 -4.00 17.90
C GLU A 192 1.51 -5.19 18.41
N GLU A 193 1.14 -6.41 18.02
CA GLU A 193 1.83 -7.65 18.45
C GLU A 193 3.28 -7.74 17.93
N PHE A 194 3.62 -6.94 16.92
CA PHE A 194 4.96 -6.82 16.35
C PHE A 194 5.61 -5.47 16.72
N ASP A 195 4.91 -4.59 17.42
CA ASP A 195 5.39 -3.24 17.75
C ASP A 195 6.47 -3.25 18.84
N GLN A 196 6.51 -4.21 19.76
CA GLN A 196 7.68 -4.36 20.67
C GLN A 196 8.98 -4.61 19.91
N LYS A 197 8.90 -5.16 18.70
CA LYS A 197 10.05 -5.39 17.83
C LYS A 197 10.39 -4.17 16.97
N SER A 198 9.58 -3.09 16.97
CA SER A 198 9.97 -1.85 16.27
C SER A 198 11.28 -1.30 16.79
N ASN A 199 11.57 -1.50 18.09
CA ASN A 199 12.87 -1.28 18.72
C ASN A 199 13.99 -2.19 18.19
N GLU A 200 13.70 -3.47 17.93
CA GLU A 200 14.66 -4.45 17.38
C GLU A 200 14.89 -4.26 15.87
N TYR A 201 13.92 -3.67 15.19
CA TYR A 201 13.93 -3.38 13.76
C TYR A 201 14.48 -2.00 13.42
N GLY A 202 14.83 -1.17 14.41
CA GLY A 202 15.40 0.16 14.20
C GLY A 202 14.41 1.23 13.73
N MET A 203 13.11 0.97 13.81
CA MET A 203 12.04 1.88 13.34
C MET A 203 11.67 2.97 14.36
N ASN A 204 12.23 2.88 15.56
CA ASN A 204 12.12 3.82 16.67
C ASN A 204 12.98 5.09 16.52
N GLN A 205 13.88 5.15 15.54
CA GLN A 205 14.61 6.40 15.19
C GLN A 205 13.94 7.17 14.04
N GLU A 206 13.03 6.54 13.30
CA GLU A 206 12.35 7.14 12.15
C GLU A 206 11.21 8.09 12.56
N PHE A 207 10.81 8.07 13.84
CA PHE A 207 9.92 9.08 14.42
C PHE A 207 10.61 10.44 14.61
N ASP A 208 11.92 10.45 14.87
CA ASP A 208 12.70 11.67 15.10
C ASP A 208 13.32 12.23 13.79
N ASP A 209 13.48 11.40 12.76
CA ASP A 209 13.99 11.86 11.47
C ASP A 209 12.85 12.35 10.57
N THR A 210 12.28 13.49 10.95
CA THR A 210 11.45 14.33 10.05
C THR A 210 12.23 14.86 8.85
N LYS A 211 13.51 14.52 8.69
CA LYS A 211 14.29 14.89 7.51
C LYS A 211 13.81 14.05 6.33
N CYS A 212 12.95 14.67 5.54
CA CYS A 212 12.90 14.40 4.12
C CYS A 212 14.35 14.41 3.58
N PHE A 213 14.89 13.24 3.25
CA PHE A 213 16.05 13.11 2.35
C PHE A 213 15.62 13.26 0.88
N CYS A 214 14.46 13.89 0.63
CA CYS A 214 14.03 14.33 -0.68
C CYS A 214 15.06 15.34 -1.19
N VAL A 215 15.89 14.92 -2.15
CA VAL A 215 16.72 15.82 -2.96
C VAL A 215 15.94 16.24 -4.19
#